data_AF-A0A3D1ZJA6-F1
#
_entry.id   AF-A0A3D1ZJA6-F1
#
_cell.length_a   1.000
_cell.length_b   1.000
_cell.length_c   1.000
_cell.angle_alpha   90.00
_cell.angle_beta   90.00
_cell.angle_gamma   90.00
#
_symmetry.space_group_name_H-M   'P 1'
#
loop_
_entity.id
_entity.type
_entity.pdbx_description
1 polymer ?
#
loop_
_entity_poly.entity_id
_entity_poly.type
_entity_poly.pdbx_seq_one_letter_code
_entity_poly.pdbx_strand_id
1 'polypeptide(L)' 'MNVWVALLRRINVGGKNVLKMKELVALFERMCCSDVKTYVQSGNVVFKSSES' A
#
# COMPACT_ATOMS: atom_id res chain seq x y z
N MET A 1 -8.33 -7.70 -14.67
CA MET A 1 -7.83 -6.97 -13.49
C MET A 1 -7.67 -7.97 -12.37
N ASN A 2 -6.45 -8.12 -11.86
CA ASN A 2 -6.13 -9.05 -10.78
C ASN A 2 -6.04 -8.29 -9.45
N VAL A 3 -6.32 -8.99 -8.36
CA VAL A 3 -6.11 -8.46 -7.00
C VAL A 3 -4.69 -8.82 -6.57
N TRP A 4 -3.95 -7.82 -6.14
CA TRP A 4 -2.55 -7.93 -5.71
C TRP A 4 -2.41 -7.53 -4.25
N VAL A 5 -1.38 -8.08 -3.61
CA VAL A 5 -0.96 -7.71 -2.26
C VAL A 5 0.49 -7.28 -2.28
N ALA A 6 0.76 -6.03 -1.93
CA ALA A 6 2.10 -5.53 -1.67
C ALA A 6 2.42 -5.71 -0.17
N LEU A 7 3.42 -6.53 0.12
CA LEU A 7 3.91 -6.78 1.48
C LEU A 7 5.16 -5.96 1.75
N LEU A 8 5.03 -4.92 2.59
CA LEU A 8 6.13 -4.06 2.97
C LEU A 8 6.64 -4.48 4.35
N ARG A 9 7.96 -4.39 4.54
CA ARG A 9 8.60 -4.78 5.81
C ARG A 9 9.00 -3.56 6.62
N ARG A 10 8.88 -3.69 7.95
CA ARG A 10 9.44 -2.74 8.93
C ARG A 10 8.88 -1.30 8.79
N ILE A 11 7.61 -1.14 8.43
CA ILE A 11 6.94 0.16 8.38
C ILE A 11 6.31 0.49 9.74
N ASN A 12 6.47 1.73 10.20
CA ASN A 12 5.92 2.23 11.47
C ASN A 12 6.28 1.40 12.73
N VAL A 13 7.41 0.68 12.72
CA VAL A 13 7.88 -0.10 13.88
C VAL A 13 8.90 0.70 14.68
N GLY A 14 8.67 0.83 15.99
CA GLY A 14 9.61 1.50 16.92
C GLY A 14 9.87 2.97 16.58
N GLY A 15 8.90 3.67 15.99
CA GLY A 15 9.03 5.07 15.56
C GLY A 15 9.93 5.29 14.34
N LYS A 16 10.35 4.22 13.65
CA LYS A 16 11.16 4.28 12.43
C LYS A 16 10.33 3.98 11.19
N ASN A 17 10.82 4.44 10.03
CA ASN A 17 10.16 4.27 8.73
C ASN A 17 8.69 4.74 8.77
N VAL A 18 8.50 5.96 9.26
CA VAL A 18 7.17 6.54 9.45
C VAL A 18 6.55 6.80 8.09
N LEU A 19 5.39 6.19 7.85
CA LEU A 19 4.63 6.33 6.62
C LEU A 19 3.16 6.46 6.95
N LYS A 20 2.53 7.54 6.49
CA LYS A 20 1.09 7.71 6.62
C LYS A 20 0.38 6.84 5.59
N MET A 21 -0.59 6.05 6.04
CA MET A 21 -1.33 5.17 5.14
C MET A 21 -2.08 5.93 4.03
N LYS A 22 -2.55 7.16 4.28
CA LYS A 22 -3.15 8.03 3.24
C LYS A 22 -2.17 8.37 2.11
N GLU A 23 -0.91 8.66 2.46
CA GLU A 23 0.13 8.98 1.47
C GLU A 23 0.50 7.72 0.67
N LEU A 24 0.53 6.55 1.33
CA LEU A 24 0.73 5.26 0.69
C LEU A 24 -0.42 4.90 -0.27
N VAL A 25 -1.67 5.12 0.11
CA VAL A 25 -2.83 4.92 -0.78
C VAL A 25 -2.72 5.81 -2.02
N ALA A 26 -2.48 7.11 -1.82
CA ALA A 26 -2.35 8.07 -2.92
C ALA A 26 -1.19 7.72 -3.87
N LEU A 27 -0.11 7.11 -3.36
CA LEU A 27 0.99 6.63 -4.20
C LEU A 27 0.53 5.52 -5.15
N PHE A 28 -0.21 4.52 -4.65
CA PHE A 28 -0.72 3.43 -5.48
C PHE A 28 -1.76 3.93 -6.50
N GLU A 29 -2.63 4.84 -6.10
CA GLU A 29 -3.59 5.47 -7.02
C GLU A 29 -2.88 6.22 -8.16
N ARG A 30 -1.78 6.95 -7.87
CA ARG A 30 -0.94 7.60 -8.90
C ARG A 30 -0.24 6.62 -9.83
N MET A 31 -0.06 5.37 -9.42
CA MET A 31 0.48 4.29 -10.24
C MET A 31 -0.62 3.52 -11.00
N CYS A 32 -1.78 4.15 -11.22
CA CYS A 32 -2.94 3.56 -11.90
C CYS A 32 -3.50 2.30 -11.22
N CYS A 33 -3.19 2.07 -9.95
CA CYS A 33 -3.82 1.01 -9.17
C CYS A 33 -5.21 1.47 -8.71
N SER A 34 -6.16 0.53 -8.66
CA SER A 34 -7.55 0.79 -8.25
C SER A 34 -7.92 0.00 -7.00
N ASP A 35 -9.02 0.39 -6.34
CA ASP A 35 -9.50 -0.25 -5.10
C ASP A 35 -8.42 -0.40 -4.02
N VAL A 36 -7.54 0.60 -3.91
CA VAL A 36 -6.39 0.58 -3.03
C VAL A 36 -6.82 0.64 -1.56
N LYS A 37 -6.42 -0.36 -0.77
CA LYS A 37 -6.68 -0.43 0.66
C LYS A 37 -5.39 -0.76 1.39
N THR A 38 -5.15 -0.09 2.51
CA THR A 38 -4.05 -0.42 3.42
C THR A 38 -4.54 -1.29 4.56
N TYR A 39 -3.66 -2.16 5.06
CA TYR A 39 -3.92 -2.95 6.25
C TYR A 39 -3.18 -2.37 7.44
N VAL A 40 -3.93 -1.87 8.42
CA VAL A 40 -3.42 -1.23 9.65
C VAL A 40 -2.31 -0.20 9.36
N GLN A 41 -1.39 0.03 10.31
CA GLN A 41 -0.20 0.85 10.06
C GLN A 41 1.01 0.04 9.59
N SER A 42 0.82 -1.15 8.99
CA SER A 42 1.93 -2.02 8.62
C SER A 42 2.54 -1.71 7.25
N GLY A 43 1.93 -0.80 6.49
CA GLY A 43 2.34 -0.50 5.11
C GLY A 43 1.95 -1.55 4.08
N ASN A 44 1.20 -2.60 4.45
CA ASN A 44 0.72 -3.59 3.49
C ASN A 44 -0.47 -3.03 2.71
N VAL A 45 -0.53 -3.34 1.41
CA VAL A 45 -1.53 -2.78 0.49
C VAL A 45 -2.21 -3.88 -0.31
N VAL A 46 -3.53 -3.83 -0.39
CA VAL A 46 -4.35 -4.63 -1.33
C VAL A 46 -4.85 -3.69 -2.40
N PHE A 47 -4.71 -4.06 -3.67
CA PHE A 47 -5.11 -3.21 -4.79
C PHE A 47 -5.43 -4.05 -6.03
N LYS A 48 -6.10 -3.46 -7.01
CA LYS A 48 -6.34 -4.05 -8.33
C LYS A 48 -5.41 -3.42 -9.36
N SER A 49 -4.82 -4.25 -10.22
CA SER A 49 -4.02 -3.84 -11.37
C SER A 49 -4.30 -4.73 -12.59
N SER A 50 -4.14 -4.18 -13.79
CA SER A 50 -4.12 -4.92 -15.05
C SER A 50 -2.76 -5.49 -15.41
N GLU A 51 -1.69 -4.93 -14.84
CA GLU A 51 -0.31 -5.38 -15.07
C GLU A 51 0.10 -6.47 -14.08
N SER A 52 1.07 -7.30 -14.48
CA SER A 52 1.63 -8.41 -13.71
C SER A 52 3.12 -8.21 -13.45
#